data_AF-A0A962MZC7-F1
#
_entry.id   AF-A0A962MZC7-F1
#
_cell.length_a   1.000
_cell.length_b   1.000
_cell.length_c   1.000
_cell.angle_alpha   90.00
_cell.angle_beta   90.00
_cell.angle_gamma   90.00
#
_symmetry.space_group_name_H-M   'P 1'
#
loop_
_entity.id
_entity.type
_entity.pdbx_description
1 polymer ?
#
loop_
_entity_poly.entity_id
_entity_poly.type
_entity_poly.pdbx_seq_one_letter_code
_entity_poly.pdbx_strand_id
1 'polypeptide(L)'
;MTPIHLPWPLVSVLLLASCSSHPGGIEYASPTEGPLSADIARMAQCTADRNHLACTQDYQPVCGIRQLSSHLRSESSLMRETYPNACTACSDETVIGHMPGEC
;
A
#
# COMPACT_ATOMS: atom_id res chain seq x y z
N MET A 1 35.22 15.65 -71.21
CA MET A 1 33.84 15.53 -70.69
C MET A 1 33.92 14.84 -69.33
N THR A 2 34.69 15.39 -68.39
CA THR A 2 34.27 16.26 -67.27
C THR A 2 33.35 15.55 -66.24
N PRO A 3 33.88 15.20 -65.06
CA PRO A 3 33.13 14.62 -63.95
C PRO A 3 32.31 15.69 -63.23
N ILE A 4 31.08 15.35 -62.84
CA ILE A 4 30.22 16.23 -62.05
C ILE A 4 30.61 16.07 -60.57
N HIS A 5 31.49 16.96 -60.11
CA HIS A 5 31.72 17.23 -58.69
C HIS A 5 30.53 18.03 -58.14
N LEU A 6 29.85 17.51 -57.12
CA LEU A 6 28.97 18.33 -56.28
C LEU A 6 29.77 18.92 -55.10
N PRO A 7 29.65 20.24 -54.86
CA PRO A 7 30.35 20.91 -53.77
C PRO A 7 29.69 20.63 -52.41
N TRP A 8 30.49 20.12 -51.50
CA TRP A 8 30.33 20.22 -50.06
C TRP A 8 30.46 21.69 -49.68
N PRO A 9 29.43 22.34 -49.13
CA PRO A 9 29.43 22.48 -47.68
C PRO A 9 28.03 22.65 -47.09
N LEU A 10 27.40 21.60 -46.62
CA LEU A 10 26.29 21.72 -45.67
C LEU A 10 26.23 20.41 -44.86
N VAL A 11 27.32 20.12 -44.15
CA VAL A 11 27.26 19.29 -42.95
C VAL A 11 26.52 20.13 -41.91
N SER A 12 25.19 20.13 -42.04
CA SER A 12 24.30 20.56 -40.99
C SER A 12 24.55 19.63 -39.81
N VAL A 13 25.31 20.16 -38.86
CA VAL A 13 25.49 19.64 -37.51
C VAL A 13 24.10 19.54 -36.88
N LEU A 14 23.48 18.37 -36.98
CA LEU A 14 22.33 17.99 -36.15
C LEU A 14 22.89 17.42 -34.85
N LEU A 15 22.98 18.29 -33.85
CA LEU A 15 23.22 17.96 -32.45
C LEU A 15 22.17 16.97 -31.96
N LEU A 16 22.55 15.68 -31.90
CA LEU A 16 21.86 14.68 -31.09
C LEU A 16 22.21 14.95 -29.61
N ALA A 17 21.49 15.89 -28.99
CA ALA A 17 21.47 16.08 -27.56
C ALA A 17 20.11 15.65 -27.02
N SER A 18 19.96 14.36 -26.72
CA SER A 18 18.93 13.85 -25.81
C SER A 18 19.55 12.76 -24.94
N CYS A 19 20.37 13.17 -23.97
CA CYS A 19 20.58 12.39 -22.76
C CYS A 19 19.65 12.96 -21.68
N SER A 20 18.48 12.34 -21.53
CA SER A 20 17.71 12.46 -20.29
C SER A 20 18.13 11.33 -19.36
N SER A 21 19.32 11.44 -18.79
CA SER A 21 19.67 10.69 -17.60
C SER A 21 18.82 11.28 -16.47
N HIS A 22 17.72 10.61 -16.11
CA HIS A 22 16.94 10.96 -14.92
C HIS A 22 17.34 10.02 -13.78
N PRO A 23 18.22 10.45 -12.86
CA PRO A 23 18.38 9.79 -11.58
C PRO A 23 17.39 10.45 -10.62
N GLY A 24 16.23 9.86 -10.39
CA GLY A 24 15.32 10.43 -9.39
C GLY A 24 13.92 9.86 -9.46
N GLY A 25 13.52 9.19 -8.40
CA GLY A 25 12.18 8.67 -8.24
C GLY A 25 12.06 7.26 -8.80
N ILE A 26 12.28 6.29 -7.92
CA ILE A 26 11.28 5.24 -7.77
C ILE A 26 9.93 5.94 -7.80
N GLU A 27 9.25 5.86 -8.94
CA GLU A 27 7.82 6.07 -9.04
C GLU A 27 7.25 4.96 -8.16
N TYR A 28 7.19 5.25 -6.86
CA TYR A 28 6.25 4.59 -5.97
C TYR A 28 4.93 4.88 -6.64
N ALA A 29 4.47 3.92 -7.44
CA ALA A 29 3.08 3.79 -7.80
C ALA A 29 2.35 4.13 -6.51
N SER A 30 1.67 5.29 -6.53
CA SER A 30 0.77 5.69 -5.47
C SER A 30 0.03 4.41 -5.09
N PRO A 31 0.07 3.96 -3.81
CA PRO A 31 -0.75 2.83 -3.44
C PRO A 31 -2.13 3.21 -3.95
N THR A 32 -2.69 2.33 -4.79
CA THR A 32 -4.11 2.41 -5.06
C THR A 32 -4.71 2.34 -3.68
N GLU A 33 -5.11 3.50 -3.16
CA GLU A 33 -5.67 3.64 -1.82
C GLU A 33 -7.04 2.98 -1.90
N GLY A 34 -7.03 1.65 -1.85
CA GLY A 34 -8.21 0.87 -1.62
C GLY A 34 -8.77 1.30 -0.28
N PRO A 35 -10.09 1.14 -0.05
CA PRO A 35 -10.72 1.49 1.22
C PRO A 35 -9.98 0.92 2.45
N LEU A 36 -9.28 -0.21 2.28
CA LEU A 36 -8.47 -0.86 3.30
C LEU A 36 -7.21 -0.09 3.76
N SER A 37 -6.57 0.74 2.92
CA SER A 37 -5.40 1.52 3.35
C SER A 37 -5.81 2.70 4.24
N ALA A 38 -6.94 3.33 3.94
CA ALA A 38 -7.54 4.38 4.76
C ALA A 38 -8.03 3.81 6.11
N ASP A 39 -8.58 2.60 6.11
CA ASP A 39 -9.01 1.91 7.32
C ASP A 39 -7.81 1.63 8.26
N ILE A 40 -6.67 1.15 7.72
CA ILE A 40 -5.44 0.96 8.52
C ILE A 40 -4.89 2.27 9.10
N ALA A 41 -5.02 3.38 8.37
CA ALA A 41 -4.58 4.69 8.86
C ALA A 41 -5.47 5.23 10.00
N ARG A 42 -6.70 4.72 10.13
CA ARG A 42 -7.72 5.22 11.07
C ARG A 42 -8.07 4.25 12.19
N MET A 43 -7.62 3.00 12.12
CA MET A 43 -7.90 2.00 13.15
C MET A 43 -7.13 2.29 14.46
N ALA A 44 -7.77 1.95 15.57
CA ALA A 44 -7.07 1.78 16.83
C ALA A 44 -6.31 0.45 16.79
N GLN A 45 -4.98 0.50 16.92
CA GLN A 45 -4.15 -0.70 16.90
C GLN A 45 -4.23 -1.46 18.24
N CYS A 46 -4.27 -2.78 18.16
CA CYS A 46 -4.20 -3.62 19.35
C CYS A 46 -2.76 -3.66 19.89
N THR A 47 -2.60 -3.53 21.21
CA THR A 47 -1.28 -3.54 21.88
C THR A 47 -0.64 -4.92 21.83
N ALA A 48 0.70 -5.01 21.84
CA ALA A 48 1.40 -6.30 21.77
C ALA A 48 1.13 -7.24 22.97
N ASP A 49 0.85 -6.67 24.16
CA ASP A 49 0.50 -7.43 25.36
C ASP A 49 -1.02 -7.69 25.41
N ARG A 50 -1.47 -8.76 24.74
CA ARG A 50 -2.91 -9.08 24.59
C ARG A 50 -3.28 -10.53 24.91
N ASN A 51 -2.30 -11.38 25.20
CA ASN A 51 -2.50 -12.83 25.36
C ASN A 51 -3.28 -13.26 26.62
N HIS A 52 -3.72 -12.32 27.47
CA HIS A 52 -4.46 -12.62 28.70
C HIS A 52 -5.55 -11.58 29.03
N LEU A 53 -6.12 -10.92 28.00
CA LEU A 53 -7.20 -9.95 28.22
C LEU A 53 -8.46 -10.65 28.73
N ALA A 54 -8.85 -10.34 29.97
CA ALA A 54 -10.17 -10.69 30.50
C ALA A 54 -11.18 -9.63 30.06
N CYS A 55 -12.01 -9.95 29.07
CA CYS A 55 -12.98 -9.02 28.51
C CYS A 55 -14.34 -9.10 29.22
N THR A 56 -14.98 -7.94 29.40
CA THR A 56 -16.37 -7.88 29.86
C THR A 56 -17.33 -8.30 28.75
N GLN A 57 -18.57 -8.61 29.13
CA GLN A 57 -19.64 -9.01 28.19
C GLN A 57 -20.46 -7.81 27.68
N ASP A 58 -19.94 -6.58 27.84
CA ASP A 58 -20.61 -5.39 27.34
C ASP A 58 -20.62 -5.39 25.80
N TYR A 59 -21.78 -5.03 25.23
CA TYR A 59 -21.96 -4.92 23.79
C TYR A 59 -21.75 -3.47 23.34
N GLN A 60 -20.58 -3.22 22.76
CA GLN A 60 -20.16 -1.95 22.18
C GLN A 60 -19.42 -2.25 20.87
N PRO A 61 -20.14 -2.57 19.79
CA PRO A 61 -19.58 -3.26 18.66
C PRO A 61 -18.48 -2.45 17.95
N VAL A 62 -17.49 -3.18 17.44
CA VAL A 62 -16.36 -2.64 16.68
C VAL A 62 -16.11 -3.48 15.43
N CYS A 63 -15.54 -2.83 14.42
CA CYS A 63 -15.13 -3.46 13.19
C CYS A 63 -13.66 -3.83 13.30
N GLY A 64 -13.38 -5.11 13.52
CA GLY A 64 -12.04 -5.66 13.63
C GLY A 64 -11.43 -5.91 12.26
N ILE A 65 -10.16 -5.54 12.11
CA ILE A 65 -9.37 -5.77 10.90
C ILE A 65 -8.40 -6.91 11.18
N ARG A 66 -8.53 -7.99 10.42
CA ARG A 66 -7.73 -9.22 10.56
C ARG A 66 -6.74 -9.34 9.41
N GLN A 67 -5.51 -9.74 9.72
CA GLN A 67 -4.53 -10.05 8.68
C GLN A 67 -4.59 -11.54 8.35
N LEU A 68 -5.08 -11.86 7.14
CA LEU A 68 -5.02 -13.22 6.64
C LEU A 68 -3.59 -13.48 6.15
N SER A 69 -2.90 -14.41 6.81
CA SER A 69 -1.64 -14.93 6.31
C SER A 69 -1.91 -15.74 5.04
N SER A 70 -1.74 -15.13 3.87
CA SER A 70 -1.59 -15.92 2.66
C SER A 70 -0.19 -16.54 2.70
N HIS A 71 -0.10 -17.87 2.69
CA HIS A 71 1.18 -18.57 2.54
C HIS A 71 1.87 -18.28 1.18
N LEU A 72 1.21 -17.50 0.33
CA LEU A 72 1.69 -17.02 -0.95
C LEU A 72 2.25 -15.60 -0.74
N ARG A 73 3.56 -15.49 -0.89
CA ARG A 73 4.48 -14.38 -0.59
C ARG A 73 4.10 -12.93 -0.97
N SER A 74 2.91 -12.64 -1.49
CA SER A 74 2.64 -11.37 -2.18
C SER A 74 1.36 -10.61 -1.80
N GLU A 75 0.38 -11.19 -1.09
CA GLU A 75 -0.86 -10.46 -0.76
C GLU A 75 -1.30 -10.75 0.67
N SER A 76 -0.93 -9.89 1.62
CA SER A 76 -1.61 -9.87 2.93
C SER A 76 -3.04 -9.39 2.69
N SER A 77 -3.98 -10.33 2.63
CA SER A 77 -5.39 -10.01 2.51
C SER A 77 -5.91 -9.59 3.88
N LEU A 78 -6.59 -8.44 3.94
CA LEU A 78 -7.20 -7.95 5.15
C LEU A 78 -8.68 -8.34 5.14
N MET A 79 -9.15 -8.94 6.21
CA MET A 79 -10.56 -9.28 6.42
C MET A 79 -11.15 -8.36 7.48
N ARG A 80 -12.43 -8.00 7.33
CA ARG A 80 -13.17 -7.23 8.32
C ARG A 80 -14.24 -8.10 8.97
N GLU A 81 -14.38 -8.01 10.29
CA GLU A 81 -15.33 -8.80 11.06
C GLU A 81 -15.85 -7.98 12.25
N THR A 82 -17.15 -8.10 12.55
CA THR A 82 -17.78 -7.40 13.67
C THR A 82 -17.51 -8.16 14.97
N TYR A 83 -16.97 -7.45 15.97
CA TYR A 83 -16.75 -7.98 17.31
C TYR A 83 -17.67 -7.29 18.32
N PRO A 84 -18.06 -7.97 19.41
CA PRO A 84 -18.95 -7.43 20.44
C PRO A 84 -18.42 -6.16 21.11
N ASN A 85 -17.09 -6.07 21.27
CA ASN A 85 -16.40 -4.89 21.79
C ASN A 85 -14.91 -4.91 21.43
N ALA A 86 -14.22 -3.79 21.69
CA ALA A 86 -12.80 -3.60 21.41
C ALA A 86 -11.89 -4.62 22.11
N CYS A 87 -12.21 -5.00 23.35
CA CYS A 87 -11.42 -5.98 24.08
C CYS A 87 -11.47 -7.35 23.39
N THR A 88 -12.69 -7.81 23.03
CA THR A 88 -12.89 -9.08 22.33
C THR A 88 -12.28 -9.08 20.93
N ALA A 89 -12.25 -7.92 20.25
CA ALA A 89 -11.50 -7.78 19.01
C ALA A 89 -9.99 -7.95 19.22
N CYS A 90 -9.40 -7.25 20.20
CA CYS A 90 -7.96 -7.31 20.43
C CYS A 90 -7.47 -8.57 21.16
N SER A 91 -8.36 -9.38 21.74
CA SER A 91 -8.00 -10.70 22.28
C SER A 91 -7.84 -11.76 21.19
N ASP A 92 -8.34 -11.52 19.98
CA ASP A 92 -8.04 -12.33 18.80
C ASP A 92 -6.67 -11.96 18.24
N GLU A 93 -5.72 -12.90 18.26
CA GLU A 93 -4.35 -12.69 17.79
C GLU A 93 -4.27 -12.33 16.29
N THR A 94 -5.30 -12.67 15.51
CA THR A 94 -5.33 -12.38 14.07
C THR A 94 -5.81 -10.96 13.77
N VAL A 95 -6.40 -10.26 14.75
CA VAL A 95 -6.84 -8.87 14.61
C VAL A 95 -5.66 -7.93 14.82
N ILE A 96 -5.41 -7.05 13.85
CA ILE A 96 -4.33 -6.05 13.92
C ILE A 96 -4.82 -4.72 14.52
N GLY A 97 -6.12 -4.46 14.45
CA GLY A 97 -6.75 -3.26 15.00
C GLY A 97 -8.27 -3.25 14.79
N HIS A 98 -8.93 -2.20 15.28
CA HIS A 98 -10.38 -2.06 15.17
C HIS A 98 -10.83 -0.61 14.94
N MET A 99 -12.06 -0.45 14.45
CA MET A 99 -12.75 0.84 14.29
C MET A 99 -14.09 0.82 15.03
N PRO A 100 -14.61 1.97 15.48
CA PRO A 100 -15.92 2.03 16.14
C PRO A 100 -17.05 1.67 15.17
N GLY A 101 -18.05 0.93 15.67
CA GLY A 101 -19.22 0.49 14.88
C GLY A 101 -19.02 -0.89 14.24
N GLU A 102 -20.09 -1.47 13.73
CA GLU A 102 -20.06 -2.77 13.04
C GLU A 102 -19.42 -2.66 11.65
N CYS A 103 -18.83 -3.76 11.17
CA CYS A 103 -18.59 -3.99 9.74
C CYS A 103 -19.89 -4.51 9.08
#